data_AF-A0A812XER5-F1
#
_entry.id   AF-A0A812XER5-F1
#
_cell.length_a   1.000
_cell.length_b   1.000
_cell.length_c   1.000
_cell.angle_alpha   90.00
_cell.angle_beta   90.00
_cell.angle_gamma   90.00
#
_symmetry.space_group_name_H-M   'P 1'
#
loop_
_entity.id
_entity.type
_entity.pdbx_description
1 polymer ?
#
loop_
_entity_poly.entity_id
_entity_poly.type
_entity_poly.pdbx_seq_one_letter_code
_entity_poly.pdbx_strand_id
1 'polypeptide(L)'
;VLHHAHRFFVPQSYRDQDHHGHFVDEARSLNLEILVQECVPIADLEASNYNHIRWVALEYKQSITLNLTHVVVTKSSPYHKRTNFMNDICAWTGWELTVKSAELVLAVVLLRRQCVPPLADCAQDFSIRVSSPRWAVDEGKVDEKRLLHEARFIADSTMPDTSNCTVPQQMYRDFIQAGGSQTACRQTSAAALVLMAA
;
A
#
# COMPACT_ATOMS: atom_id res chain seq x y z
N VAL A 1 8.79 -5.96 10.59
CA VAL A 1 9.63 -6.56 9.53
C VAL A 1 9.86 -5.54 8.43
N LEU A 2 11.07 -5.46 7.86
CA LEU A 2 11.39 -4.63 6.71
C LEU A 2 11.28 -5.49 5.44
N HIS A 3 10.50 -5.06 4.47
CA HIS A 3 10.28 -5.76 3.20
C HIS A 3 10.14 -4.74 2.08
N HIS A 4 11.00 -4.81 1.05
CA HIS A 4 11.10 -3.83 -0.06
C HIS A 4 11.00 -2.35 0.37
N ALA A 5 11.85 -1.92 1.31
CA ALA A 5 11.87 -0.55 1.84
C ALA A 5 10.57 -0.08 2.54
N HIS A 6 9.70 -1.02 2.93
CA HIS A 6 8.52 -0.75 3.75
C HIS A 6 8.59 -1.55 5.05
N ARG A 7 8.09 -0.96 6.13
CA ARG A 7 7.98 -1.60 7.44
C ARG A 7 6.55 -2.03 7.68
N PHE A 8 6.41 -3.24 8.19
CA PHE A 8 5.15 -3.84 8.60
C PHE A 8 5.25 -4.28 10.05
N PHE A 9 4.21 -4.04 10.85
CA PHE A 9 4.06 -4.65 12.16
C PHE A 9 3.38 -6.01 12.01
N VAL A 10 4.21 -7.05 12.04
CA VAL A 10 3.76 -8.45 12.05
C VAL A 10 3.75 -8.92 13.51
N PRO A 11 2.65 -9.51 14.02
CA PRO A 11 2.59 -10.03 15.38
C PRO A 11 3.72 -11.05 15.66
N GLN A 12 4.23 -11.06 16.89
CA GLN A 12 5.37 -11.91 17.28
C GLN A 12 5.12 -13.42 17.16
N SER A 13 3.86 -13.83 17.07
CA SER A 13 3.50 -15.24 16.92
C SER A 13 3.76 -15.79 15.51
N TYR A 14 3.86 -14.89 14.51
CA TYR A 14 4.25 -15.26 13.15
C TYR A 14 5.76 -15.46 13.05
N ARG A 15 6.15 -16.58 12.47
CA ARG A 15 7.54 -16.91 12.13
C ARG A 15 7.75 -16.73 10.63
N ASP A 16 8.80 -16.02 10.28
CA ASP A 16 9.24 -15.85 8.89
C ASP A 16 9.71 -17.20 8.33
N GLN A 17 9.22 -17.58 7.14
CA GLN A 17 9.60 -18.84 6.51
C GLN A 17 10.69 -18.68 5.46
N ASP A 18 10.66 -17.60 4.68
CA ASP A 18 11.47 -17.48 3.46
C ASP A 18 12.07 -16.09 3.24
N HIS A 19 11.85 -15.14 4.15
CA HIS A 19 12.28 -13.74 4.01
C HIS A 19 11.68 -13.00 2.80
N HIS A 20 10.78 -13.64 2.05
CA HIS A 20 10.08 -13.07 0.89
C HIS A 20 8.71 -12.51 1.27
N GLY A 21 8.42 -12.40 2.57
CA GLY A 21 7.16 -11.88 3.09
C GLY A 21 6.15 -12.96 3.42
N HIS A 22 6.57 -14.23 3.48
CA HIS A 22 5.74 -15.33 3.95
C HIS A 22 6.01 -15.63 5.42
N PHE A 23 4.95 -15.61 6.22
CA PHE A 23 5.02 -15.90 7.65
C PHE A 23 3.95 -16.91 8.04
N VAL A 24 4.26 -17.74 9.03
CA VAL A 24 3.34 -18.76 9.52
C VAL A 24 3.22 -18.70 11.04
N ASP A 25 1.98 -18.84 11.51
CA ASP A 25 1.64 -19.03 12.91
C ASP A 25 1.07 -20.45 13.06
N GLU A 26 1.95 -21.38 13.44
CA GLU A 26 1.61 -22.81 13.57
C GLU A 26 0.54 -23.04 14.64
N ALA A 27 0.60 -22.30 15.75
CA ALA A 27 -0.31 -22.46 16.88
C ALA A 27 -1.76 -22.13 16.50
N ARG A 28 -1.95 -21.13 15.62
CA ARG A 28 -3.26 -20.73 15.13
C ARG A 28 -3.60 -21.25 13.74
N SER A 29 -2.69 -21.99 13.08
CA SER A 29 -2.83 -22.43 11.69
C SER A 29 -3.12 -21.26 10.74
N LEU A 30 -2.34 -20.18 10.84
CA LEU A 30 -2.44 -19.02 9.97
C LEU A 30 -1.22 -18.90 9.06
N ASN A 31 -1.47 -18.56 7.80
CA ASN A 31 -0.45 -18.16 6.85
C ASN A 31 -0.64 -16.69 6.52
N LEU A 32 0.42 -15.92 6.56
CA LEU A 32 0.49 -14.52 6.17
C LEU A 32 1.41 -14.40 4.96
N GLU A 33 0.96 -13.70 3.93
CA GLU A 33 1.78 -13.30 2.79
C GLU A 33 1.67 -11.78 2.64
N ILE A 34 2.82 -11.12 2.57
CA ILE A 34 2.97 -9.71 2.28
C ILE A 34 3.75 -9.59 0.99
N LEU A 35 3.10 -9.09 -0.06
CA LEU A 35 3.73 -8.80 -1.33
C LEU A 35 3.70 -7.30 -1.58
N VAL A 36 4.86 -6.76 -1.96
CA VAL A 36 5.04 -5.37 -2.37
C VAL A 36 5.42 -5.41 -3.84
N GLN A 37 4.58 -4.81 -4.69
CA GLN A 37 4.85 -4.76 -6.12
C GLN A 37 5.86 -3.67 -6.45
N GLU A 38 6.42 -3.73 -7.65
CA GLU A 38 7.26 -2.65 -8.17
C GLU A 38 6.43 -1.37 -8.36
N CYS A 39 7.13 -0.24 -8.33
CA CYS A 39 6.50 1.05 -8.52
C CYS A 39 6.24 1.28 -10.02
N VAL A 40 5.01 1.67 -10.36
CA VAL A 40 4.56 1.86 -11.74
C VAL A 40 4.17 3.32 -11.96
N PRO A 41 4.54 3.94 -13.09
CA PRO A 41 4.05 5.27 -13.46
C PRO A 41 2.52 5.35 -13.50
N ILE A 42 1.95 6.49 -13.07
CA ILE A 42 0.48 6.66 -13.09
C ILE A 42 -0.05 6.59 -14.54
N ALA A 43 0.69 7.13 -15.51
CA ALA A 43 0.34 7.04 -16.93
C ALA A 43 0.14 5.60 -17.42
N ASP A 44 0.97 4.65 -16.97
CA ASP A 44 0.87 3.24 -17.35
C ASP A 44 -0.35 2.57 -16.72
N LEU A 45 -0.72 2.96 -15.49
CA LEU A 45 -1.95 2.50 -14.84
C LEU A 45 -3.21 3.01 -15.53
N GLU A 46 -3.18 4.24 -16.04
CA GLU A 46 -4.26 4.81 -16.84
C GLU A 46 -4.41 4.09 -18.17
N ALA A 47 -3.30 3.81 -18.87
CA ALA A 47 -3.31 3.08 -20.13
C ALA A 47 -3.82 1.63 -19.99
N SER A 48 -3.58 1.00 -18.84
CA SER A 48 -3.92 -0.40 -18.58
C SER A 48 -5.28 -0.62 -17.90
N ASN A 49 -6.08 0.45 -17.69
CA ASN A 49 -7.35 0.42 -16.94
C ASN A 49 -7.22 -0.06 -15.48
N TYR A 50 -6.01 -0.13 -14.94
CA TYR A 50 -5.75 -0.45 -13.53
C TYR A 50 -5.61 0.80 -12.67
N ASN A 51 -6.10 1.96 -13.12
CA ASN A 51 -6.03 3.24 -12.43
C ASN A 51 -6.65 3.22 -11.01
N HIS A 52 -7.69 2.41 -10.80
CA HIS A 52 -8.36 2.27 -9.52
C HIS A 52 -8.08 0.89 -8.89
N ILE A 53 -7.74 0.86 -7.58
CA ILE A 53 -7.40 -0.35 -6.82
C ILE A 53 -8.50 -1.44 -6.85
N ARG A 54 -9.75 -1.04 -7.11
CA ARG A 54 -10.89 -1.94 -7.33
C ARG A 54 -10.67 -2.90 -8.50
N TRP A 55 -10.03 -2.47 -9.58
CA TRP A 55 -9.79 -3.31 -10.76
C TRP A 55 -8.72 -4.36 -10.45
N VAL A 56 -7.66 -3.96 -9.75
CA VAL A 56 -6.66 -4.88 -9.20
C VAL A 56 -7.32 -5.88 -8.25
N ALA A 57 -8.23 -5.43 -7.39
CA ALA A 57 -8.98 -6.33 -6.51
C ALA A 57 -9.87 -7.34 -7.26
N LEU A 58 -10.43 -6.93 -8.40
CA LEU A 58 -11.22 -7.83 -9.25
C LEU A 58 -10.35 -8.91 -9.86
N GLU A 59 -9.20 -8.54 -10.42
CA GLU A 59 -8.23 -9.48 -10.99
C GLU A 59 -7.64 -10.40 -9.92
N TYR A 60 -7.24 -9.83 -8.78
CA TYR A 60 -6.72 -10.61 -7.65
C TYR A 60 -7.76 -11.61 -7.15
N LYS A 61 -9.04 -11.22 -7.07
CA LYS A 61 -10.14 -12.14 -6.75
C LYS A 61 -10.24 -13.26 -7.80
N GLN A 62 -10.13 -12.95 -9.09
CA GLN A 62 -10.15 -13.99 -10.13
C GLN A 62 -8.98 -14.95 -9.93
N SER A 63 -7.75 -14.43 -9.78
CA SER A 63 -6.54 -15.26 -9.66
C SER A 63 -6.58 -16.22 -8.48
N ILE A 64 -7.02 -15.75 -7.30
CA ILE A 64 -7.09 -16.62 -6.10
C ILE A 64 -8.25 -17.62 -6.15
N THR A 65 -9.28 -17.37 -6.97
CA THR A 65 -10.48 -18.23 -7.03
C THR A 65 -10.42 -19.27 -8.15
N LEU A 66 -9.52 -19.11 -9.13
CA LEU A 66 -9.38 -20.02 -10.29
C LEU A 66 -9.30 -21.50 -9.92
N ASN A 67 -8.58 -21.83 -8.84
CA ASN A 67 -8.30 -23.21 -8.44
C ASN A 67 -9.06 -23.65 -7.19
N LEU A 68 -10.04 -22.86 -6.72
CA LEU A 68 -10.78 -23.13 -5.51
C LEU A 68 -12.19 -23.65 -5.83
N THR A 69 -12.68 -24.57 -5.01
CA THR A 69 -14.05 -25.08 -5.13
C THR A 69 -14.98 -24.43 -4.11
N HIS A 70 -16.26 -24.28 -4.48
CA HIS A 70 -17.31 -23.71 -3.61
C HIS A 70 -16.95 -22.33 -3.03
N VAL A 71 -16.48 -21.44 -3.90
CA VAL A 71 -16.05 -20.10 -3.53
C VAL A 71 -17.23 -19.20 -3.18
N VAL A 72 -17.17 -18.59 -1.99
CA VAL A 72 -18.11 -17.56 -1.53
C VAL A 72 -17.32 -16.34 -1.08
N VAL A 73 -17.66 -15.18 -1.64
CA VAL A 73 -17.12 -13.89 -1.20
C VAL A 73 -18.03 -13.33 -0.12
N THR A 74 -17.53 -13.26 1.11
CA THR A 74 -18.28 -12.76 2.28
C THR A 74 -18.09 -11.27 2.50
N LYS A 75 -16.98 -10.72 2.03
CA LYS A 75 -16.66 -9.29 2.12
C LYS A 75 -15.96 -8.83 0.86
N SER A 76 -16.40 -7.69 0.31
CA SER A 76 -15.71 -6.96 -0.75
C SER A 76 -16.10 -5.49 -0.64
N SER A 77 -15.18 -4.63 -0.24
CA SER A 77 -15.48 -3.20 -0.09
C SER A 77 -14.21 -2.34 -0.11
N PRO A 78 -14.36 -1.02 -0.36
CA PRO A 78 -13.26 -0.08 -0.17
C PRO A 78 -12.68 -0.19 1.24
N TYR A 79 -11.35 -0.14 1.32
CA TYR A 79 -10.61 -0.14 2.58
C TYR A 79 -9.94 1.22 2.78
N HIS A 80 -10.10 1.77 3.98
CA HIS A 80 -9.54 3.06 4.35
C HIS A 80 -8.48 2.80 5.42
N LYS A 81 -7.22 3.00 5.05
CA LYS A 81 -6.08 2.85 5.96
C LYS A 81 -6.23 3.85 7.12
N ARG A 82 -6.26 3.35 8.35
CA ARG A 82 -6.61 4.15 9.54
C ARG A 82 -5.44 4.90 10.13
N THR A 83 -4.23 4.44 9.87
CA THR A 83 -3.03 4.97 10.51
C THR A 83 -1.96 5.24 9.47
N ASN A 84 -1.45 6.47 9.42
CA ASN A 84 -0.17 6.78 8.80
C ASN A 84 0.77 7.15 9.94
N PHE A 85 1.50 6.15 10.47
CA PHE A 85 2.44 6.33 11.59
C PHE A 85 3.66 7.20 11.23
N MET A 86 3.79 7.63 9.98
CA MET A 86 4.78 8.55 9.46
C MET A 86 4.05 9.67 8.73
N ASN A 87 4.68 10.86 8.62
CA ASN A 87 4.22 11.97 7.78
C ASN A 87 4.35 11.61 6.28
N ASP A 88 3.70 10.53 5.88
CA ASP A 88 3.64 10.07 4.51
C ASP A 88 2.73 11.01 3.73
N ILE A 89 3.34 11.76 2.82
CA ILE A 89 2.70 12.73 1.94
C ILE A 89 1.99 12.05 0.76
N CYS A 90 2.18 10.74 0.56
CA CYS A 90 1.53 10.00 -0.51
C CYS A 90 0.11 9.56 -0.10
N ALA A 91 -0.79 9.53 -1.08
CA ALA A 91 -2.17 9.13 -0.89
C ALA A 91 -2.26 7.60 -0.81
N TRP A 92 -3.14 7.11 0.08
CA TRP A 92 -3.41 5.68 0.22
C TRP A 92 -4.85 5.37 -0.16
N THR A 93 -5.02 4.43 -1.08
CA THR A 93 -6.32 3.83 -1.39
C THR A 93 -6.25 2.33 -1.13
N GLY A 94 -7.37 1.69 -0.82
CA GLY A 94 -7.37 0.27 -0.52
C GLY A 94 -8.67 -0.43 -0.85
N TRP A 95 -8.58 -1.75 -0.91
CA TRP A 95 -9.72 -2.65 -1.07
C TRP A 95 -9.55 -3.85 -0.15
N GLU A 96 -10.62 -4.31 0.46
CA GLU A 96 -10.61 -5.53 1.27
C GLU A 96 -11.53 -6.58 0.69
N LEU A 97 -11.10 -7.84 0.81
CA LEU A 97 -11.79 -9.01 0.32
C LEU A 97 -11.72 -10.12 1.38
N THR A 98 -12.80 -10.85 1.56
CA THR A 98 -12.79 -12.11 2.32
C THR A 98 -13.46 -13.18 1.50
N VAL A 99 -12.77 -14.31 1.34
CA VAL A 99 -13.19 -15.44 0.52
C VAL A 99 -13.16 -16.70 1.36
N LYS A 100 -14.23 -17.49 1.22
CA LYS A 100 -14.34 -18.84 1.76
C LYS A 100 -14.39 -19.82 0.59
N SER A 101 -13.65 -20.90 0.70
CA SER A 101 -13.78 -22.06 -0.19
C SER A 101 -14.01 -23.33 0.65
N ALA A 102 -14.05 -24.47 -0.02
CA ALA A 102 -14.05 -25.77 0.65
C ALA A 102 -12.72 -26.07 1.36
N GLU A 103 -11.61 -25.53 0.86
CA GLU A 103 -10.25 -25.84 1.32
C GLU A 103 -9.71 -24.82 2.32
N LEU A 104 -10.07 -23.54 2.18
CA LEU A 104 -9.50 -22.46 2.99
C LEU A 104 -10.46 -21.29 3.21
N VAL A 105 -10.10 -20.44 4.17
CA VAL A 105 -10.66 -19.12 4.36
C VAL A 105 -9.52 -18.12 4.29
N LEU A 106 -9.66 -17.08 3.48
CA LEU A 106 -8.66 -16.04 3.33
C LEU A 106 -9.28 -14.65 3.47
N ALA A 107 -8.53 -13.75 4.07
CA ALA A 107 -8.78 -12.32 4.08
C ALA A 107 -7.61 -11.60 3.39
N VAL A 108 -7.94 -10.63 2.55
CA VAL A 108 -6.95 -9.85 1.80
C VAL A 108 -7.26 -8.38 1.99
N VAL A 109 -6.22 -7.59 2.26
CA VAL A 109 -6.24 -6.15 2.12
C VAL A 109 -5.24 -5.78 1.04
N LEU A 110 -5.74 -5.15 -0.02
CA LEU A 110 -4.95 -4.53 -1.06
C LEU A 110 -4.81 -3.05 -0.74
N LEU A 111 -3.61 -2.53 -0.86
CA LEU A 111 -3.33 -1.10 -0.71
C LEU A 111 -2.64 -0.61 -1.97
N ARG A 112 -2.89 0.65 -2.31
CA ARG A 112 -2.14 1.41 -3.29
C ARG A 112 -1.67 2.70 -2.68
N ARG A 113 -0.36 2.92 -2.72
CA ARG A 113 0.29 4.17 -2.35
C ARG A 113 0.55 4.95 -3.63
N GLN A 114 -0.05 6.14 -3.76
CA GLN A 114 0.16 7.03 -4.90
C GLN A 114 0.94 8.25 -4.44
N CYS A 115 2.08 8.48 -5.07
CA CYS A 115 2.79 9.73 -4.93
C CYS A 115 2.36 10.61 -6.10
N VAL A 116 1.90 11.82 -5.79
CA VAL A 116 1.34 12.78 -6.75
C VAL A 116 2.34 13.92 -6.94
N PRO A 117 2.42 14.55 -8.13
CA PRO A 117 3.31 15.68 -8.37
C PRO A 117 3.24 16.77 -7.29
N PRO A 118 4.38 17.41 -6.92
CA PRO A 118 5.66 17.45 -7.65
C PRO A 118 6.67 16.36 -7.25
N LEU A 119 6.27 15.37 -6.45
CA LEU A 119 7.19 14.42 -5.80
C LEU A 119 7.68 13.31 -6.74
N ALA A 120 6.72 12.59 -7.31
CA ALA A 120 6.88 11.51 -8.27
C ALA A 120 5.49 11.26 -8.85
N ASP A 121 5.38 10.82 -10.10
CA ASP A 121 4.11 10.49 -10.75
C ASP A 121 3.96 8.96 -10.85
N CYS A 122 3.86 8.32 -9.69
CA CYS A 122 3.92 6.87 -9.58
C CYS A 122 3.02 6.31 -8.48
N ALA A 123 2.68 5.04 -8.63
CA ALA A 123 1.92 4.27 -7.67
C ALA A 123 2.62 2.94 -7.36
N GLN A 124 2.36 2.42 -6.17
CA GLN A 124 2.86 1.13 -5.74
C GLN A 124 1.76 0.36 -5.02
N ASP A 125 1.60 -0.91 -5.41
CA ASP A 125 0.57 -1.77 -4.88
C ASP A 125 1.13 -2.77 -3.87
N PHE A 126 0.31 -3.08 -2.87
CA PHE A 126 0.62 -3.98 -1.78
C PHE A 126 -0.52 -4.98 -1.63
N SER A 127 -0.19 -6.24 -1.37
CA SER A 127 -1.17 -7.23 -0.96
C SER A 127 -0.78 -7.85 0.38
N ILE A 128 -1.69 -7.75 1.35
CA ILE A 128 -1.59 -8.41 2.64
C ILE A 128 -2.65 -9.50 2.66
N ARG A 129 -2.24 -10.77 2.63
CA ARG A 129 -3.11 -11.94 2.63
C ARG A 129 -2.91 -12.73 3.91
N VAL A 130 -4.00 -12.97 4.64
CA VAL A 130 -4.02 -13.89 5.78
C VAL A 130 -4.96 -15.04 5.44
N SER A 131 -4.48 -16.27 5.47
CA SER A 131 -5.28 -17.46 5.18
C SER A 131 -5.18 -18.51 6.29
N SER A 132 -6.22 -19.32 6.39
CA SER A 132 -6.28 -20.48 7.28
C SER A 132 -7.00 -21.63 6.57
N PRO A 133 -6.61 -22.89 6.83
CA PRO A 133 -7.36 -24.04 6.33
C PRO A 133 -8.81 -24.01 6.79
N ARG A 134 -9.73 -24.49 5.94
CA ARG A 134 -11.16 -24.45 6.24
C ARG A 134 -11.52 -25.21 7.52
N TRP A 135 -10.91 -26.38 7.73
CA TRP A 135 -11.11 -27.20 8.92
C TRP A 135 -10.75 -26.45 10.22
N ALA A 136 -9.73 -25.60 10.23
CA ALA A 136 -9.31 -24.87 11.43
C ALA A 136 -10.34 -23.79 11.81
N VAL A 137 -10.99 -23.19 10.82
CA VAL A 137 -12.07 -22.22 11.02
C VAL A 137 -13.35 -22.92 11.51
N ASP A 138 -13.70 -24.06 10.90
CA ASP A 138 -14.89 -24.82 11.29
C ASP A 138 -14.78 -25.41 12.71
N GLU A 139 -13.58 -25.78 13.15
CA GLU A 139 -13.29 -26.19 14.54
C GLU A 139 -13.26 -25.01 15.54
N GLY A 140 -13.42 -23.76 15.07
CA GLY A 140 -13.43 -22.57 15.91
C GLY A 140 -12.05 -22.15 16.43
N LYS A 141 -10.95 -22.69 15.87
CA LYS A 141 -9.57 -22.25 16.22
C LYS A 141 -9.32 -20.82 15.78
N VAL A 142 -9.94 -20.43 14.66
CA VAL A 142 -9.82 -19.10 14.06
C VAL A 142 -11.18 -18.63 13.59
N ASP A 143 -11.54 -17.38 13.90
CA ASP A 143 -12.72 -16.73 13.35
C ASP A 143 -12.38 -15.93 12.07
N GLU A 144 -13.31 -15.89 11.12
CA GLU A 144 -13.21 -15.11 9.89
C GLU A 144 -12.97 -13.62 10.18
N LYS A 145 -13.68 -13.06 11.17
CA LYS A 145 -13.50 -11.65 11.55
C LYS A 145 -12.10 -11.39 12.07
N ARG A 146 -11.49 -12.39 12.72
CA ARG A 146 -10.12 -12.33 13.22
C ARG A 146 -9.11 -12.35 12.09
N LEU A 147 -9.30 -13.20 11.07
CA LEU A 147 -8.46 -13.18 9.86
C LEU A 147 -8.44 -11.80 9.20
N LEU A 148 -9.64 -11.21 9.01
CA LEU A 148 -9.75 -9.88 8.42
C LEU A 148 -9.15 -8.80 9.34
N HIS A 149 -9.31 -8.91 10.66
CA HIS A 149 -8.70 -7.98 11.60
C HIS A 149 -7.17 -8.02 11.56
N GLU A 150 -6.56 -9.21 11.47
CA GLU A 150 -5.10 -9.37 11.35
C GLU A 150 -4.60 -8.71 10.06
N ALA A 151 -5.26 -8.98 8.91
CA ALA A 151 -4.90 -8.37 7.64
C ALA A 151 -4.99 -6.83 7.69
N ARG A 152 -6.05 -6.29 8.29
CA ARG A 152 -6.24 -4.84 8.49
C ARG A 152 -5.21 -4.23 9.43
N PHE A 153 -4.90 -4.91 10.53
CA PHE A 153 -3.89 -4.46 11.48
C PHE A 153 -2.53 -4.29 10.79
N ILE A 154 -2.11 -5.31 10.03
CA ILE A 154 -0.86 -5.27 9.28
C ILE A 154 -0.91 -4.16 8.21
N ALA A 155 -2.01 -4.06 7.47
CA ALA A 155 -2.20 -3.02 6.45
C ALA A 155 -2.14 -1.59 7.01
N ASP A 156 -2.77 -1.35 8.16
CA ASP A 156 -2.75 -0.06 8.86
C ASP A 156 -1.37 0.29 9.41
N SER A 157 -0.55 -0.73 9.64
CA SER A 157 0.79 -0.61 10.17
C SER A 157 1.86 -0.35 9.10
N THR A 158 1.51 -0.52 7.83
CA THR A 158 2.41 -0.30 6.69
C THR A 158 2.92 1.13 6.66
N MET A 159 4.23 1.29 6.59
CA MET A 159 4.89 2.59 6.47
C MET A 159 6.14 2.50 5.59
N PRO A 160 6.44 3.55 4.81
CA PRO A 160 7.72 3.61 4.09
C PRO A 160 8.88 3.71 5.08
N ASP A 161 9.99 3.06 4.76
CA ASP A 161 11.22 3.13 5.56
C ASP A 161 11.93 4.47 5.29
N THR A 162 11.93 5.38 6.27
CA THR A 162 12.50 6.74 6.11
C THR A 162 14.02 6.75 5.94
N SER A 163 14.73 5.66 6.26
CA SER A 163 16.17 5.53 5.99
C SER A 163 16.49 5.33 4.50
N ASN A 164 15.58 4.72 3.74
CA ASN A 164 15.77 4.40 2.32
C ASN A 164 14.82 5.16 1.39
N CYS A 165 13.76 5.78 1.92
CA CYS A 165 12.82 6.60 1.17
C CYS A 165 13.29 8.07 1.14
N THR A 166 14.47 8.31 0.58
CA THR A 166 15.09 9.66 0.47
C THR A 166 14.40 10.53 -0.58
N VAL A 167 13.74 9.94 -1.58
CA VAL A 167 13.28 10.69 -2.76
C VAL A 167 12.13 11.66 -2.43
N PRO A 168 11.02 11.26 -1.78
CA PRO A 168 9.89 12.19 -1.58
C PRO A 168 10.17 13.27 -0.54
N GLN A 169 10.87 12.93 0.55
CA GLN A 169 11.12 13.88 1.64
C GLN A 169 12.16 14.93 1.28
N GLN A 170 13.20 14.55 0.54
CA GLN A 170 14.26 15.48 0.12
C GLN A 170 13.78 16.39 -1.01
N MET A 171 13.10 15.84 -2.03
CA MET A 171 12.51 16.66 -3.10
C MET A 171 11.47 17.64 -2.57
N TYR A 172 10.60 17.23 -1.65
CA TYR A 172 9.62 18.14 -1.06
C TYR A 172 10.27 19.29 -0.28
N ARG A 173 11.33 18.98 0.50
CA ARG A 173 12.11 19.99 1.21
C ARG A 173 12.74 20.98 0.23
N ASP A 174 13.30 20.49 -0.86
CA ASP A 174 13.93 21.32 -1.89
C ASP A 174 12.89 22.19 -2.63
N PHE A 175 11.70 21.65 -2.95
CA PHE A 175 10.60 22.42 -3.53
C PHE A 175 10.07 23.52 -2.60
N ILE A 176 9.91 23.24 -1.31
CA ILE A 176 9.51 24.25 -0.32
C ILE A 176 10.60 25.33 -0.17
N GLN A 177 11.87 24.93 -0.11
CA GLN A 177 12.99 25.87 -0.01
C GLN A 177 13.15 26.74 -1.27
N ALA A 178 12.89 26.18 -2.46
CA ALA A 178 12.86 26.92 -3.72
C ALA A 178 11.65 27.87 -3.80
N GLY A 179 10.47 27.46 -3.32
CA GLY A 179 9.25 28.28 -3.25
C GLY A 179 9.36 29.43 -2.26
N GLY A 180 10.08 29.25 -1.14
CA GLY A 180 10.39 30.31 -0.17
C GLY A 180 11.45 31.32 -0.64
N SER A 181 12.16 31.04 -1.72
CA SER A 181 13.21 31.90 -2.27
C SER A 181 12.71 32.88 -3.35
N GLN A 182 11.41 32.85 -3.70
CA GLN A 182 10.85 33.75 -4.72
C GLN A 182 10.58 35.19 -4.23
N THR A 183 10.76 35.51 -2.94
CA THR A 183 10.69 36.90 -2.46
C THR A 183 11.98 37.71 -2.68
N ALA A 184 13.06 37.11 -3.20
CA ALA A 184 14.33 37.82 -3.43
C ALA A 184 14.53 38.29 -4.89
N CYS A 185 13.69 37.90 -5.85
CA CYS A 185 13.81 38.29 -7.26
C CYS A 185 12.69 39.25 -7.70
N ARG A 186 12.51 40.35 -6.98
CA ARG A 186 11.67 41.49 -7.39
C ARG A 186 12.31 42.84 -7.04
N GLN A 187 13.62 43.00 -7.23
CA GLN A 187 14.27 44.32 -7.18
C GLN A 187 15.47 44.44 -8.13
N THR A 188 15.33 44.07 -9.40
CA THR A 188 16.30 44.45 -10.45
C THR A 188 15.61 44.59 -11.81
N SER A 189 14.56 45.41 -11.89
CA SER A 189 14.05 45.89 -13.19
C SER A 189 13.32 47.23 -13.04
N ALA A 190 14.06 48.25 -12.58
CA ALA A 190 13.58 49.64 -12.56
C ALA A 190 14.73 50.66 -12.71
N ALA A 191 15.85 50.30 -13.35
CA ALA A 191 16.99 51.21 -13.54
C ALA A 191 17.52 51.24 -14.99
N ALA A 192 16.68 50.92 -15.98
CA ALA A 192 17.06 50.99 -17.39
C ALA A 192 15.95 51.61 -18.23
N LEU A 193 15.52 52.84 -17.92
CA LEU A 193 14.71 53.63 -18.87
C LEU A 193 14.71 55.14 -18.59
N VAL A 194 15.85 55.79 -18.35
CA VAL A 194 15.98 57.25 -18.54
C VAL A 194 17.42 57.56 -18.94
N LEU A 195 17.66 57.77 -20.25
CA LEU A 195 18.64 58.69 -20.85
C LEU A 195 18.85 58.27 -22.31
N MET A 196 18.19 58.99 -23.22
CA MET A 196 18.62 59.33 -24.60
C MET A 196 17.41 59.91 -25.35
N ALA A 197 16.93 61.06 -24.88
CA ALA A 197 16.03 61.95 -25.61
C ALA A 197 16.16 63.37 -25.06
N ALA A 198 17.24 64.05 -25.45
CA ALA A 198 17.39 65.51 -25.59
C ALA A 198 18.85 65.81 -26.01
#